data_AF-A0A7Y1YGR6-F1
#
_entry.id   AF-A0A7Y1YGR6-F1
#
_cell.length_a   1.000
_cell.length_b   1.000
_cell.length_c   1.000
_cell.angle_alpha   90.00
_cell.angle_beta   90.00
_cell.angle_gamma   90.00
#
_symmetry.space_group_name_H-M   'P 1'
#
loop_
_entity.id
_entity.type
_entity.pdbx_description
1 polymer ?
#
loop_
_entity_poly.entity_id
_entity_poly.type
_entity_poly.pdbx_seq_one_letter_code
_entity_poly.pdbx_strand_id
1 'polypeptide(L)'
;FGMTRPILNSWHPESRKLTYWFPTIFILLLIAAVIGFVFGRPIPLLLFAIYFGLAFIMALLKTNFVSALMVIPAILIQFFGYGWGFLKSTLLLKLSRKTPQQLFPNLFFSNQ
;
A
#
# COMPACT_ATOMS: atom_id res chain seq x y z
N PHE A 1 6.56 -0.37 6.25
CA PHE A 1 6.87 0.04 4.86
C PHE A 1 6.18 1.37 4.55
N GLY A 2 6.56 2.08 3.47
CA GLY A 2 5.82 3.25 2.94
C GLY A 2 5.95 4.59 3.70
N MET A 3 6.41 4.63 4.95
CA MET A 3 6.43 5.84 5.80
C MET A 3 7.50 6.88 5.45
N THR A 4 8.62 6.47 4.86
CA THR A 4 9.74 7.37 4.53
C THR A 4 9.46 8.27 3.34
N ARG A 5 8.57 7.85 2.42
CA ARG A 5 8.26 8.62 1.20
C ARG A 5 7.51 9.92 1.51
N PRO A 6 6.48 9.94 2.37
CA PRO A 6 5.84 11.19 2.77
C PRO A 6 6.77 12.17 3.47
N ILE A 7 7.72 11.66 4.27
CA ILE A 7 8.77 12.47 4.89
C ILE A 7 9.65 13.09 3.80
N LEU A 8 10.17 12.30 2.87
CA LEU A 8 10.98 12.80 1.76
C LEU A 8 10.21 13.81 0.88
N ASN A 9 8.94 13.56 0.58
CA ASN A 9 8.07 14.46 -0.19
C ASN A 9 7.77 15.78 0.55
N SER A 10 8.01 15.84 1.86
CA SER A 10 7.92 17.08 2.65
C SER A 10 9.19 17.91 2.55
N TRP A 11 10.36 17.27 2.43
CA TRP A 11 11.64 17.94 2.22
C TRP A 11 11.91 18.31 0.76
N HIS A 12 11.44 17.46 -0.18
CA HIS A 12 11.63 17.59 -1.63
C HIS A 12 10.28 17.54 -2.37
N PRO A 13 9.49 18.62 -2.34
CA PRO A 13 8.15 18.65 -2.94
C PRO A 13 8.11 18.31 -4.44
N GLU A 14 9.18 18.63 -5.17
CA GLU A 14 9.39 18.36 -6.60
C GLU A 14 9.46 16.86 -6.92
N SER A 15 9.85 16.04 -5.95
CA SER A 15 9.95 14.58 -6.10
C SER A 15 8.63 13.84 -5.89
N ARG A 16 7.56 14.56 -5.51
CA ARG A 16 6.25 13.97 -5.20
C ARG A 16 5.61 13.38 -6.45
N LYS A 17 5.18 12.12 -6.38
CA LYS A 17 4.48 11.43 -7.46
C LYS A 17 3.12 10.91 -7.01
N LEU A 18 2.14 10.99 -7.91
CA LEU A 18 0.81 10.43 -7.68
C LEU A 18 0.84 8.91 -7.52
N THR A 19 1.76 8.24 -8.22
CA THR A 19 1.92 6.78 -8.17
C THR A 19 2.23 6.23 -6.78
N TYR A 20 2.76 7.06 -5.86
CA TYR A 20 2.96 6.67 -4.47
C TYR A 20 1.65 6.42 -3.72
N TRP A 21 0.52 6.96 -4.19
CA TRP A 21 -0.79 6.69 -3.59
C TRP A 21 -1.42 5.37 -4.04
N PHE A 22 -0.88 4.73 -5.08
CA PHE A 22 -1.51 3.54 -5.67
C PHE A 22 -1.74 2.42 -4.66
N PRO A 23 -0.78 2.06 -3.78
CA PRO A 23 -1.04 1.00 -2.80
C PRO A 23 -2.14 1.39 -1.79
N THR A 24 -2.21 2.66 -1.38
CA THR A 24 -3.29 3.15 -0.50
C THR A 24 -4.64 3.05 -1.20
N ILE A 25 -4.73 3.53 -2.45
CA ILE A 25 -5.96 3.49 -3.24
C ILE A 25 -6.40 2.04 -3.48
N PHE A 26 -5.46 1.14 -3.82
CA PHE A 26 -5.75 -0.28 -4.03
C PHE A 26 -6.40 -0.90 -2.79
N ILE A 27 -5.84 -0.67 -1.60
CA ILE A 27 -6.37 -1.23 -0.35
C ILE A 27 -7.75 -0.65 -0.03
N LEU A 28 -7.95 0.66 -0.21
CA LEU A 28 -9.27 1.29 -0.01
C LEU A 28 -10.33 0.74 -0.98
N LEU A 29 -9.96 0.57 -2.26
CA LEU A 29 -10.84 -0.02 -3.27
C LEU A 29 -11.14 -1.49 -2.98
N LEU A 30 -10.15 -2.26 -2.49
CA LEU A 30 -10.36 -3.66 -2.10
C LEU A 30 -11.33 -3.77 -0.91
N ILE A 31 -11.17 -2.92 0.11
CA ILE A 31 -12.10 -2.85 1.24
C ILE A 31 -13.50 -2.46 0.76
N ALA A 32 -13.61 -1.42 -0.08
CA ALA A 32 -14.89 -1.01 -0.66
C ALA A 32 -15.54 -2.11 -1.52
N ALA A 33 -14.74 -2.90 -2.24
CA ALA A 33 -15.22 -4.03 -3.03
C ALA A 33 -15.78 -5.15 -2.17
N VAL A 34 -15.12 -5.47 -1.05
CA VAL A 34 -15.61 -6.46 -0.07
C VAL A 34 -16.92 -5.97 0.57
N ILE A 35 -16.98 -4.70 0.98
CA ILE A 35 -18.21 -4.09 1.52
C ILE A 35 -19.33 -4.13 0.47
N GLY A 36 -19.04 -3.72 -0.76
CA GLY A 36 -20.01 -3.75 -1.87
C GLY A 36 -20.55 -5.16 -2.15
N PHE A 37 -19.70 -6.19 -2.05
CA PHE A 37 -20.12 -7.58 -2.19
C PHE A 37 -21.17 -7.97 -1.13
N VAL A 38 -21.00 -7.56 0.13
CA VAL A 38 -21.98 -7.78 1.20
C VAL A 38 -23.33 -7.12 0.87
N PHE A 39 -23.32 -6.00 0.15
CA PHE A 39 -24.53 -5.30 -0.34
C PHE A 39 -25.02 -5.78 -1.71
N GLY A 40 -24.58 -6.96 -2.18
CA GLY A 40 -25.03 -7.53 -3.45
C GLY A 40 -24.44 -6.88 -4.70
N ARG A 41 -23.32 -6.16 -4.58
CA ARG A 41 -22.55 -5.59 -5.71
C ARG A 41 -21.25 -6.37 -5.90
N PRO A 42 -21.28 -7.54 -6.58
CA PRO A 42 -20.10 -8.41 -6.70
C PRO A 42 -19.07 -7.93 -7.72
N ILE A 43 -19.45 -7.06 -8.66
CA ILE A 43 -18.62 -6.64 -9.80
C ILE A 43 -17.24 -6.12 -9.36
N PRO A 44 -17.11 -5.20 -8.38
CA PRO A 44 -15.80 -4.72 -7.98
C PRO A 44 -14.90 -5.83 -7.41
N LEU A 45 -15.47 -6.75 -6.62
CA LEU A 45 -14.71 -7.86 -6.05
C LEU A 45 -14.29 -8.87 -7.13
N LEU A 46 -15.13 -9.09 -8.15
CA LEU A 46 -14.80 -9.93 -9.30
C LEU A 46 -13.60 -9.37 -10.09
N LEU A 47 -13.51 -8.04 -10.26
CA LEU A 47 -12.35 -7.41 -10.91
C LEU A 47 -11.06 -7.67 -10.12
N PHE A 48 -11.10 -7.62 -8.79
CA PHE A 48 -9.96 -8.01 -7.95
C PHE A 48 -9.64 -9.50 -8.08
N ALA A 49 -10.64 -10.37 -8.12
CA ALA A 49 -10.43 -11.80 -8.33
C ALA A 49 -9.74 -12.10 -9.67
N ILE A 50 -10.15 -11.42 -10.74
CA ILE A 50 -9.49 -11.50 -12.06
C ILE A 50 -8.03 -11.01 -11.95
N TYR A 51 -7.80 -9.86 -11.31
CA TYR A 51 -6.45 -9.33 -11.10
C TYR A 51 -5.53 -10.32 -10.36
N PHE A 52 -6.00 -10.89 -9.24
CA PHE A 52 -5.23 -11.89 -8.50
C PHE A 52 -5.05 -13.19 -9.27
N GLY A 53 -6.06 -13.62 -10.04
CA GLY A 53 -5.98 -14.78 -10.93
C GLY A 53 -4.93 -14.60 -12.01
N LEU A 54 -4.88 -13.44 -12.67
CA LEU A 54 -3.85 -13.12 -13.65
C LEU A 54 -2.45 -13.08 -13.01
N ALA A 55 -2.32 -12.47 -11.83
CA ALA A 55 -1.06 -12.44 -11.10
C ALA A 55 -0.58 -13.86 -10.74
N PHE A 56 -1.48 -14.71 -10.28
CA PHE A 56 -1.20 -16.12 -9.99
C PHE A 56 -0.78 -16.89 -11.24
N ILE A 57 -1.51 -16.78 -12.36
CA ILE A 57 -1.18 -17.44 -13.63
C ILE A 57 0.19 -16.99 -14.12
N MET A 58 0.48 -15.68 -14.12
CA MET A 58 1.78 -15.15 -14.52
C MET A 58 2.93 -15.70 -13.65
N ALA A 59 2.69 -15.88 -12.36
CA ALA A 59 3.68 -16.45 -11.45
C ALA A 59 3.85 -17.96 -11.67
N LEU A 60 2.76 -18.68 -11.91
CA LEU A 60 2.76 -20.11 -12.19
C LEU A 60 3.55 -20.45 -13.45
N LEU A 61 3.50 -19.58 -14.47
CA LEU A 61 4.28 -19.75 -15.70
C LEU A 61 5.79 -19.56 -15.50
N LYS A 62 6.22 -18.92 -14.40
CA LYS A 62 7.63 -18.55 -14.15
C LYS A 62 8.26 -19.26 -12.94
N THR A 63 7.45 -19.90 -12.10
CA THR A 63 7.85 -20.43 -10.79
C THR A 63 7.12 -21.73 -10.47
N ASN A 64 7.34 -22.29 -9.28
CA ASN A 64 6.59 -23.46 -8.81
C ASN A 64 5.21 -23.07 -8.24
N PHE A 65 4.31 -24.05 -8.13
CA PHE A 65 2.95 -23.84 -7.65
C PHE A 65 2.86 -23.14 -6.27
N VAL A 66 3.75 -23.50 -5.34
CA VAL A 66 3.77 -22.90 -3.99
C VAL A 66 4.13 -21.42 -4.08
N SER A 67 5.17 -21.07 -4.83
CA SER A 67 5.57 -19.67 -5.07
C SER A 67 4.48 -18.88 -5.80
N ALA A 68 3.81 -19.48 -6.78
CA ALA A 68 2.68 -18.85 -7.45
C ALA A 68 1.54 -18.56 -6.47
N LEU A 69 1.20 -19.50 -5.59
CA LEU A 69 0.18 -19.30 -4.56
C LEU A 69 0.55 -18.17 -3.58
N MET A 70 1.84 -18.04 -3.26
CA MET A 70 2.35 -16.97 -2.37
C MET A 70 2.26 -15.57 -2.97
N VAL A 71 2.03 -15.40 -4.28
CA VAL A 71 1.87 -14.07 -4.89
C VAL A 71 0.68 -13.31 -4.32
N ILE A 72 -0.41 -13.99 -4.02
CA ILE A 72 -1.61 -13.35 -3.45
C ILE A 72 -1.30 -12.71 -2.09
N PRO A 73 -0.82 -13.45 -1.07
CA PRO A 73 -0.45 -12.85 0.21
C PRO A 73 0.71 -11.85 0.06
N ALA A 74 1.66 -12.06 -0.88
CA ALA A 74 2.73 -11.10 -1.12
C ALA A 74 2.21 -9.72 -1.59
N ILE A 75 1.28 -9.69 -2.55
CA ILE A 75 0.64 -8.45 -3.02
C ILE A 75 -0.10 -7.78 -1.86
N LEU A 76 -0.92 -8.54 -1.12
CA LEU A 76 -1.71 -8.00 -0.01
C LEU A 76 -0.82 -7.41 1.09
N ILE A 77 0.19 -8.15 1.55
CA ILE A 77 1.11 -7.71 2.60
C ILE A 77 1.90 -6.47 2.13
N GLN A 78 2.44 -6.49 0.91
CA GLN A 78 3.22 -5.37 0.38
C GLN A 78 2.36 -4.11 0.23
N PHE A 79 1.17 -4.23 -0.35
CA PHE A 79 0.32 -3.08 -0.62
C PHE A 79 -0.32 -2.54 0.66
N PHE A 80 -0.69 -3.40 1.60
CA PHE A 80 -1.15 -2.98 2.91
C PHE A 80 -0.04 -2.31 3.71
N GLY A 81 1.12 -2.95 3.82
CA GLY A 81 2.27 -2.45 4.59
C GLY A 81 2.82 -1.13 4.04
N TYR A 82 2.86 -0.96 2.72
CA TYR A 82 3.19 0.32 2.10
C TYR A 82 2.04 1.32 2.22
N GLY A 83 0.84 0.95 1.78
CA GLY A 83 -0.31 1.85 1.61
C GLY A 83 -0.78 2.46 2.93
N TRP A 84 -0.83 1.65 4.00
CA TRP A 84 -1.14 2.15 5.34
C TRP A 84 -0.04 3.06 5.88
N GLY A 85 1.22 2.64 5.76
CA GLY A 85 2.36 3.45 6.20
C GLY A 85 2.44 4.79 5.48
N PHE A 86 2.21 4.81 4.18
CA PHE A 86 2.18 6.02 3.36
C PHE A 86 1.02 6.95 3.75
N LEU A 87 -0.19 6.42 3.88
CA LEU A 87 -1.36 7.21 4.29
C LEU A 87 -1.17 7.81 5.69
N LYS A 88 -0.82 6.97 6.67
CA LYS A 88 -0.63 7.38 8.07
C LYS A 88 0.42 8.48 8.18
N SER A 89 1.58 8.29 7.57
CA SER A 89 2.66 9.29 7.65
C SER A 89 2.30 10.59 6.92
N THR A 90 1.63 10.51 5.77
CA THR A 90 1.14 11.70 5.06
C THR A 90 0.13 12.50 5.89
N LEU A 91 -0.82 11.82 6.55
CA LEU A 91 -1.82 12.48 7.41
C LEU A 91 -1.16 13.12 8.63
N LEU A 92 -0.26 12.39 9.31
CA LEU A 92 0.46 12.91 10.48
C LEU A 92 1.31 14.14 10.13
N LEU A 93 2.02 14.12 9.00
CA LEU A 93 2.81 15.27 8.54
C LEU A 93 1.96 16.48 8.16
N LYS A 94 0.76 16.25 7.59
CA LYS A 94 -0.15 17.35 7.21
C LYS A 94 -0.91 17.95 8.39
N LEU A 95 -1.30 17.13 9.36
CA LEU A 95 -2.15 17.55 10.48
C LEU A 95 -1.37 18.01 11.71
N SER A 96 -0.11 17.58 11.85
CA SER A 96 0.73 17.97 12.98
C SER A 96 1.62 19.16 12.66
N ARG A 97 1.95 19.96 13.69
CA ARG A 97 2.98 21.02 13.62
C ARG A 97 4.37 20.54 14.01
N LYS A 98 4.50 19.26 14.41
CA LYS A 98 5.76 18.65 14.85
C LYS A 98 6.66 18.32 13.66
N THR A 99 7.98 18.32 13.88
CA THR A 99 8.92 17.93 12.82
C THR A 99 8.83 16.44 12.50
N PRO A 100 9.23 15.99 11.29
CA PRO A 100 9.25 14.56 10.96
C PRO A 100 10.03 13.69 11.96
N GLN A 101 11.12 14.21 12.52
CA GLN A 101 11.94 13.54 13.54
C GLN A 101 11.16 13.32 14.84
N GLN A 102 10.35 14.30 15.25
CA GLN A 102 9.50 14.19 16.43
C GLN A 102 8.31 13.24 16.22
N LEU A 103 7.77 13.18 14.99
CA LEU A 103 6.64 12.31 14.65
C LEU A 103 7.04 10.86 14.43
N PHE A 104 8.25 10.64 13.91
CA PHE A 104 8.75 9.33 13.53
C PHE A 104 10.16 9.08 14.06
N PRO A 105 10.41 9.15 15.38
CA PRO A 105 11.76 9.06 15.94
C PRO A 105 12.49 7.79 15.52
N ASN A 106 11.77 6.66 15.41
CA ASN A 106 12.32 5.36 14.99
C ASN A 106 12.77 5.30 13.51
N LEU A 107 12.47 6.32 12.70
CA LEU A 107 12.92 6.41 11.29
C LEU A 107 14.20 7.23 11.14
N PHE A 108 14.70 7.80 12.23
CA PHE A 108 15.90 8.62 12.25
C PHE A 108 16.91 8.00 13.20
N PHE A 109 18.19 8.12 12.85
CA PHE A 109 19.27 7.71 13.74
C PHE A 109 19.34 8.73 14.87
N SER A 110 19.21 8.26 16.11
CA SER A 110 19.66 9.01 17.28
C SER A 110 21.18 8.92 17.32
N ASN A 111 21.88 10.05 17.30
CA ASN A 111 23.32 10.07 17.60
C ASN A 111 23.48 9.63 19.06
N GLN A 112 23.95 8.41 19.27
CA GLN A 112 24.62 8.03 20.52
C GLN A 112 26.05 8.59 20.50
#